data_AF-A0A1Z5IVA2-F1
#
_entry.id   AF-A0A1Z5IVA2-F1
#
_cell.length_a   1.000
_cell.length_b   1.000
_cell.length_c   1.000
_cell.angle_alpha   90.00
_cell.angle_beta   90.00
_cell.angle_gamma   90.00
#
_symmetry.space_group_name_H-M   'P 1'
#
loop_
_entity.id
_entity.type
_entity.pdbx_description
1 polymer ?
#
loop_
_entity_poly.entity_id
_entity_poly.type
_entity_poly.pdbx_seq_one_letter_code
_entity_poly.pdbx_strand_id
1 'polypeptide(L)'
;MPESAIATKAPVVPMRSWRDLARQYGLTTLPDSWREASQSLRHRKNIGYLETCNDLEEIYYTLIGNVFLQDIVCYHPEQVRTYWLEDLEQYVFITE
;
A
#
# COMPACT_ATOMS: atom_id res chain seq x y z
N MET A 1 -27.83 -10.78 -9.17
CA MET A 1 -26.50 -11.28 -8.75
C MET A 1 -25.55 -10.11 -8.87
N PRO A 2 -24.79 -9.71 -7.84
CA PRO A 2 -23.71 -8.78 -8.07
C PRO A 2 -22.60 -9.57 -8.76
N GLU A 3 -22.27 -9.17 -9.98
CA GLU A 3 -21.03 -9.59 -10.62
C GLU A 3 -19.92 -9.16 -9.66
N SER A 4 -19.22 -10.14 -9.09
CA SER A 4 -18.06 -9.88 -8.25
C SER A 4 -17.10 -9.08 -9.12
N ALA A 5 -16.98 -7.78 -8.83
CA ALA A 5 -15.92 -6.97 -9.37
C ALA A 5 -14.63 -7.66 -8.94
N ILE A 6 -14.02 -8.38 -9.88
CA ILE A 6 -12.73 -9.01 -9.65
C ILE A 6 -11.81 -7.82 -9.43
N ALA A 7 -11.46 -7.58 -8.17
CA ALA A 7 -10.35 -6.70 -7.83
C ALA A 7 -9.18 -7.17 -8.68
N THR A 8 -8.91 -6.46 -9.77
CA THR A 8 -7.84 -6.82 -10.69
C THR A 8 -6.59 -6.91 -9.84
N LYS A 9 -5.98 -8.09 -9.74
CA LYS A 9 -4.92 -8.34 -8.76
C LYS A 9 -3.85 -7.25 -8.91
N ALA A 10 -3.77 -6.35 -7.92
CA ALA A 10 -2.82 -5.26 -7.96
C ALA A 10 -1.40 -5.87 -8.03
N PRO A 11 -0.61 -5.52 -9.04
CA PRO A 11 0.70 -6.14 -9.23
C PRO A 11 1.61 -5.75 -8.08
N VAL A 12 2.16 -6.75 -7.37
CA VAL A 12 3.14 -6.49 -6.31
C VAL A 12 4.50 -6.22 -6.93
N VAL A 13 5.09 -5.09 -6.53
CA VAL A 13 6.42 -4.69 -6.98
C VAL A 13 7.45 -4.95 -5.88
N PRO A 14 8.52 -5.72 -6.15
CA PRO A 14 9.58 -5.92 -5.17
C PRO A 14 10.40 -4.63 -4.99
N MET A 15 10.77 -4.35 -3.75
CA MET A 15 11.61 -3.22 -3.39
C MET A 15 12.50 -3.57 -2.20
N ARG A 16 13.77 -3.14 -2.29
CA ARG A 16 14.82 -3.55 -1.36
C ARG A 16 14.70 -2.92 0.02
N SER A 17 14.19 -1.69 0.08
CA SER A 17 14.09 -0.98 1.36
C SER A 17 12.88 -0.08 1.43
N TRP A 18 12.23 -0.08 2.60
CA TRP A 18 11.18 0.90 2.92
C TRP A 18 11.69 2.35 2.83
N ARG A 19 12.98 2.58 3.04
CA ARG A 19 13.60 3.90 2.94
C ARG A 19 13.55 4.45 1.52
N ASP A 20 13.71 3.58 0.53
CA ASP A 20 13.63 3.95 -0.87
C ASP A 20 12.18 4.28 -1.26
N LEU A 21 11.22 3.49 -0.77
CA LEU A 21 9.79 3.80 -0.87
C LEU A 21 9.48 5.17 -0.26
N ALA A 22 9.92 5.42 0.98
CA ALA A 22 9.70 6.69 1.66
C ALA A 22 10.28 7.89 0.88
N ARG A 23 11.49 7.74 0.30
CA ARG A 23 12.10 8.77 -0.56
C ARG A 23 11.35 8.97 -1.85
N GLN A 24 10.89 7.90 -2.51
CA GLN A 24 10.07 7.97 -3.72
C GLN A 24 8.80 8.79 -3.46
N TYR A 25 8.22 8.63 -2.28
CA TYR A 25 7.08 9.40 -1.81
C TYR A 25 7.46 10.73 -1.11
N GLY A 26 8.69 11.22 -1.31
CA GLY A 26 9.07 12.59 -0.98
C GLY A 26 9.42 12.85 0.50
N LEU A 27 9.68 11.81 1.30
CA LEU A 27 10.37 11.99 2.58
C LEU A 27 11.86 12.24 2.33
N THR A 28 12.24 13.52 2.34
CA THR A 28 13.64 13.96 2.21
C THR A 28 14.49 13.62 3.44
N THR A 29 13.89 13.78 4.63
CA THR A 29 14.48 13.35 5.90
C THR A 29 13.80 12.06 6.30
N LEU A 30 14.58 10.97 6.38
CA LEU A 30 14.07 9.68 6.79
C LEU A 30 14.13 9.56 8.32
N PRO A 31 13.03 9.15 8.96
CA PRO A 31 13.04 8.83 10.38
C PRO A 31 13.77 7.50 10.65
N ASP A 32 13.92 7.15 11.92
CA ASP A 32 14.69 5.97 12.32
C ASP A 32 13.94 4.65 12.05
N SER A 33 12.60 4.72 11.93
CA SER A 33 11.76 3.54 11.74
C SER A 33 10.71 3.70 10.63
N TRP A 34 10.31 2.57 10.05
CA TRP A 34 9.18 2.50 9.11
C TRP A 34 7.89 3.06 9.71
N ARG A 35 7.63 2.79 10.99
CA ARG A 35 6.41 3.25 11.69
C ARG A 35 6.30 4.78 11.64
N GLU A 36 7.39 5.50 11.88
CA GLU A 36 7.41 6.96 11.82
C GLU A 36 7.31 7.49 10.39
N ALA A 37 7.96 6.79 9.45
CA ALA A 37 7.89 7.13 8.03
C ALA A 37 6.47 6.98 7.50
N SER A 38 5.80 5.86 7.77
CA SER A 38 4.44 5.58 7.31
C SER A 38 3.42 6.58 7.86
N GLN A 39 3.54 6.95 9.14
CA GLN A 39 2.73 8.02 9.73
C GLN A 39 2.95 9.35 9.03
N SER A 40 4.21 9.70 8.76
CA SER A 40 4.57 10.94 8.06
C SER A 40 4.04 10.96 6.62
N LEU A 41 4.09 9.82 5.91
CA LEU A 41 3.59 9.68 4.55
C LEU A 41 2.07 9.88 4.47
N ARG A 42 1.31 9.25 5.37
CA ARG A 42 -0.15 9.44 5.45
C ARG A 42 -0.53 10.92 5.60
N HIS A 43 0.18 11.66 6.47
CA HIS A 43 -0.12 13.08 6.70
C HIS A 43 0.36 14.00 5.58
N ARG A 44 1.55 13.75 5.00
CA ARG A 44 2.22 14.71 4.11
C ARG A 44 1.82 14.58 2.64
N LYS A 45 1.49 13.37 2.19
CA LYS A 45 1.22 13.08 0.77
C LYS A 45 -0.25 12.84 0.46
N ASN A 46 -1.13 13.10 1.43
CA ASN A 46 -2.55 12.77 1.32
C ASN A 46 -2.76 11.28 0.99
N ILE A 47 -1.81 10.43 1.38
CA ILE A 47 -1.92 8.98 1.22
C ILE A 47 -3.00 8.51 2.19
N GLY A 48 -4.16 8.17 1.64
CA GLY A 48 -5.37 7.88 2.40
C GLY A 48 -5.22 6.65 3.29
N TYR A 49 -4.45 5.66 2.86
CA TYR A 49 -4.32 4.39 3.58
C TYR A 49 -2.94 3.76 3.35
N LEU A 50 -2.34 3.24 4.43
CA LEU A 50 -1.06 2.54 4.37
C LEU A 50 -1.07 1.35 5.32
N GLU A 51 -1.06 0.11 4.84
CA GLU A 51 -1.12 -1.09 5.70
C GLU A 51 0.09 -1.98 5.46
N THR A 52 0.57 -2.64 6.52
CA THR A 52 1.61 -3.66 6.44
C THR A 52 0.96 -5.03 6.56
N CYS A 53 1.20 -5.90 5.59
CA CYS A 53 0.70 -7.27 5.56
C CYS A 53 1.87 -8.25 5.59
N ASN A 54 1.68 -9.40 6.23
CA ASN A 54 2.72 -10.42 6.33
C ASN A 54 2.74 -11.35 5.10
N ASP A 55 1.64 -11.44 4.37
CA ASP A 55 1.55 -12.22 3.14
C ASP A 55 0.61 -11.60 2.08
N LEU A 56 0.61 -12.23 0.90
CA LEU A 56 -0.16 -11.79 -0.26
C LEU A 56 -1.69 -11.99 -0.06
N GLU A 57 -2.09 -13.00 0.72
CA GLU A 57 -3.50 -13.33 0.95
C GLU A 57 -4.15 -12.25 1.81
N GLU A 58 -3.44 -11.77 2.84
CA GLU A 58 -3.85 -10.65 3.69
C GLU A 58 -4.08 -9.35 2.88
N ILE A 59 -3.25 -9.09 1.87
CA ILE A 59 -3.47 -7.95 0.95
C ILE A 59 -4.79 -8.12 0.20
N TYR A 60 -5.05 -9.32 -0.36
CA TYR A 60 -6.29 -9.56 -1.09
C TYR A 60 -7.52 -9.45 -0.18
N TYR A 61 -7.44 -9.97 1.04
CA TYR A 61 -8.49 -9.79 2.04
C TYR A 61 -8.71 -8.33 2.41
N THR A 62 -7.63 -7.56 2.58
CA THR A 62 -7.71 -6.12 2.84
C THR A 62 -8.40 -5.39 1.69
N LEU A 63 -8.05 -5.73 0.45
CA LEU A 63 -8.60 -5.13 -0.75
C LEU A 63 -10.08 -5.43 -0.98
N ILE A 64 -10.48 -6.68 -0.77
CA ILE A 64 -11.85 -7.15 -1.04
C ILE A 64 -12.77 -6.83 0.15
N GLY A 65 -12.25 -6.88 1.38
CA GLY A 65 -13.03 -6.70 2.60
C GLY A 65 -13.26 -5.24 3.01
N ASN A 66 -12.52 -4.30 2.43
CA ASN A 66 -12.65 -2.88 2.74
C ASN A 66 -13.46 -2.17 1.65
N VAL A 67 -14.67 -1.71 1.98
CA VAL A 67 -15.60 -1.05 1.04
C VAL A 67 -14.95 0.14 0.31
N PHE A 68 -14.18 0.97 1.04
CA PHE A 68 -13.50 2.12 0.46
C PHE A 68 -12.41 1.69 -0.53
N LEU A 69 -11.59 0.70 -0.16
CA LEU A 69 -10.53 0.20 -1.04
C LEU A 69 -11.10 -0.58 -2.23
N GLN A 70 -12.20 -1.30 -2.03
CA GLN A 70 -12.88 -2.04 -3.08
C GLN A 70 -13.34 -1.08 -4.18
N ASP A 71 -13.97 0.04 -3.83
CA ASP A 71 -14.37 1.07 -4.81
C ASP A 71 -13.16 1.65 -5.55
N ILE A 72 -12.08 1.99 -4.83
CA ILE A 72 -10.85 2.49 -5.46
C ILE A 72 -10.26 1.43 -6.41
N VAL A 73 -10.14 0.16 -6.01
CA VAL A 73 -9.60 -0.87 -6.91
C VAL A 73 -10.48 -1.09 -8.14
N CYS A 74 -11.80 -0.95 -8.01
CA CYS A 74 -12.72 -1.15 -9.13
C CYS A 74 -12.71 0.02 -10.12
N TYR A 75 -12.65 1.27 -9.61
CA TYR A 75 -12.85 2.46 -10.43
C TYR A 75 -11.60 3.30 -10.64
N HIS A 76 -10.62 3.21 -9.73
CA HIS A 76 -9.38 3.97 -9.70
C HIS A 76 -8.15 3.12 -9.29
N PRO A 77 -7.91 1.95 -9.93
CA PRO A 77 -6.84 1.04 -9.53
C PRO A 77 -5.44 1.68 -9.56
N GLU A 78 -5.26 2.75 -10.33
CA GLU A 78 -4.03 3.56 -10.37
C GLU A 78 -3.68 4.23 -9.04
N GLN A 79 -4.66 4.44 -8.16
CA GLN A 79 -4.47 5.01 -6.83
C GLN A 79 -3.97 3.97 -5.83
N VAL A 80 -4.07 2.68 -6.13
CA VAL A 80 -3.65 1.60 -5.25
C VAL A 80 -2.28 1.07 -5.66
N ARG A 81 -1.34 1.01 -4.71
CA ARG A 81 -0.01 0.43 -4.94
C ARG A 81 0.36 -0.59 -3.87
N THR A 82 0.91 -1.72 -4.32
CA THR A 82 1.38 -2.82 -3.48
C THR A 82 2.88 -3.05 -3.67
N TYR A 83 3.61 -3.05 -2.58
CA TYR A 83 5.07 -3.20 -2.57
C TYR A 83 5.48 -4.34 -1.64
N TRP A 84 6.41 -5.19 -2.06
CA TRP A 84 7.12 -6.08 -1.15
C TRP A 84 8.39 -5.39 -0.68
N LEU A 85 8.57 -5.22 0.62
CA LEU A 85 9.73 -4.55 1.22
C LEU A 85 10.65 -5.59 1.86
N GLU A 86 11.77 -5.88 1.18
CA GLU A 86 12.72 -6.94 1.59
C GLU A 86 13.29 -6.70 3.00
N ASP A 87 13.57 -5.45 3.37
CA ASP A 87 14.14 -5.11 4.69
C ASP A 87 13.12 -5.13 5.84
N LEU A 88 11.83 -5.17 5.52
CA LEU A 88 10.75 -5.39 6.49
C LEU A 88 10.23 -6.83 6.44
N GLU A 89 10.58 -7.60 5.41
CA GLU A 89 9.99 -8.91 5.09
C GLU A 89 8.46 -8.87 5.10
N GLN A 90 7.89 -7.76 4.59
CA GLN A 90 6.45 -7.49 4.62
C GLN A 90 5.98 -6.80 3.33
N TYR A 91 4.71 -6.98 3.04
CA TYR A 91 4.03 -6.23 1.99
C TYR A 91 3.49 -4.93 2.55
N VAL A 92 3.54 -3.88 1.73
CA VAL A 92 2.96 -2.58 2.04
C VAL A 92 1.95 -2.21 0.98
N PHE A 93 0.78 -1.84 1.46
CA PHE A 93 -0.34 -1.38 0.67
C PHE A 93 -0.48 0.13 0.83
N ILE A 94 -0.59 0.91 -0.26
CA ILE A 94 -0.66 2.38 -0.25
C ILE A 94 -1.82 2.84 -1.15
N THR A 95 -2.64 3.77 -0.68
CA THR A 95 -3.61 4.50 -1.54
C THR A 95 -3.36 6.00 -1.59
N GLU A 96 -3.41 6.58 -2.78
CA GLU A 96 -3.25 8.02 -3.05
C GLU A 96 -4.58 8.79 -3.04
#